data_AF-A0A931T0Q5-F1
#
_entry.id   AF-A0A931T0Q5-F1
#
_cell.length_a   1.000
_cell.length_b   1.000
_cell.length_c   1.000
_cell.angle_alpha   90.00
_cell.angle_beta   90.00
_cell.angle_gamma   90.00
#
_symmetry.space_group_name_H-M   'P 1'
#
loop_
_entity.id
_entity.type
_entity.pdbx_description
1 polymer ?
#
loop_
_entity_poly.entity_id
_entity_poly.type
_entity_poly.pdbx_seq_one_letter_code
_entity_poly.pdbx_strand_id
1 'polypeptide(L)'
;VENIIGRDTVKDVKVNESAATVDVTFESATYPPAARSTVDGEVVAQGLVTVGARVKKGDPVTYAKGSDGKVVVAARAEHAGTVAQVLVKPGVKIEEGRAAVTIIPGDKTEARQNLETEGLLASQAILGQLNSINTVTSKIIYNSVTLATVVGKRGQKNVAATFHESLK
;
A
#
# COMPACT_ATOMS: atom_id res chain seq x y z
N VAL A 1 2.57 19.53 -2.21
CA VAL A 1 3.05 18.12 -2.09
C VAL A 1 1.95 17.20 -1.54
N GLU A 2 1.21 17.59 -0.49
CA GLU A 2 0.09 16.77 0.04
C GLU A 2 -1.00 16.45 -1.01
N ASN A 3 -1.39 17.43 -1.82
CA ASN A 3 -2.33 17.20 -2.94
C ASN A 3 -1.79 16.25 -4.03
N ILE A 4 -0.51 15.87 -3.97
CA ILE A 4 0.19 15.08 -4.99
C ILE A 4 0.32 13.61 -4.56
N ILE A 5 0.67 13.38 -3.30
CA ILE A 5 1.01 12.05 -2.76
C ILE A 5 -0.18 11.41 -2.05
N GLY A 6 -1.18 12.20 -1.65
CA GLY A 6 -2.36 11.75 -0.94
C GLY A 6 -2.64 12.62 0.28
N ARG A 7 -3.91 12.81 0.59
CA ARG A 7 -4.33 13.57 1.77
C ARG A 7 -3.91 12.81 3.03
N ASP A 8 -3.28 13.51 3.97
CA ASP A 8 -2.81 13.01 5.29
C ASP A 8 -1.70 11.94 5.26
N THR A 9 -1.13 11.62 4.10
CA THR A 9 -0.05 10.64 3.97
C THR A 9 1.34 11.25 4.15
N VAL A 10 1.55 12.50 3.73
CA VAL A 10 2.84 13.20 3.85
C VAL A 10 3.13 13.53 5.32
N LYS A 11 4.35 13.25 5.78
CA LYS A 11 4.81 13.46 7.16
C LYS A 11 5.89 14.54 7.30
N ASP A 12 6.68 14.76 6.25
CA ASP A 12 7.75 15.76 6.24
C ASP A 12 8.06 16.19 4.80
N VAL A 13 8.42 17.45 4.60
CA VAL A 13 8.87 18.00 3.32
C VAL A 13 9.98 19.01 3.57
N LYS A 14 11.13 18.82 2.91
CA LYS A 14 12.25 19.75 2.94
C LYS A 14 12.63 20.14 1.52
N VAL A 15 12.50 21.43 1.22
CA VAL A 15 12.86 21.98 -0.10
C VAL A 15 14.20 22.69 0.03
N ASN A 16 15.14 22.35 -0.85
CA ASN A 16 16.41 23.05 -0.99
C ASN A 16 16.53 23.59 -2.42
N GLU A 17 16.15 24.84 -2.61
CA GLU A 17 16.19 25.49 -3.92
C GLU A 17 17.63 25.69 -4.42
N SER A 18 18.58 25.97 -3.53
CA SER A 18 19.99 26.15 -3.91
C SER A 18 20.62 24.88 -4.48
N ALA A 19 20.21 23.72 -3.98
CA ALA A 19 20.62 22.41 -4.48
C ALA A 19 19.66 21.84 -5.55
N ALA A 20 18.56 22.54 -5.86
CA ALA A 20 17.46 22.05 -6.68
C ALA A 20 16.94 20.66 -6.25
N THR A 21 16.82 20.43 -4.93
CA THR A 21 16.36 19.15 -4.36
C THR A 21 15.14 19.30 -3.47
N VAL A 22 14.34 18.23 -3.38
CA VAL A 22 13.27 18.07 -2.41
C VAL A 22 13.40 16.72 -1.73
N ASP A 23 13.38 16.70 -0.41
CA ASP A 23 13.20 15.49 0.38
C ASP A 23 11.77 15.45 0.89
N VAL A 24 11.09 14.32 0.70
CA VAL A 24 9.71 14.09 1.16
C VAL A 24 9.62 12.78 1.92
N THR A 25 8.90 12.78 3.03
CA THR A 25 8.54 11.57 3.76
C THR A 25 7.04 11.37 3.73
N PHE A 26 6.56 10.17 3.39
CA PHE A 26 5.13 9.87 3.34
C PHE A 26 4.81 8.40 3.67
N GLU A 27 3.61 8.18 4.21
CA GLU A 27 3.05 6.87 4.50
C GLU A 27 2.66 6.15 3.20
N SER A 28 3.08 4.90 3.04
CA SER A 28 2.74 4.10 1.86
C SER A 28 1.25 3.87 1.76
N ALA A 29 0.69 4.13 0.59
CA ALA A 29 -0.69 3.78 0.25
C ALA A 29 -0.83 2.31 -0.19
N THR A 30 0.28 1.67 -0.55
CA THR A 30 0.28 0.33 -1.16
C THR A 30 0.77 -0.77 -0.22
N TYR A 31 1.34 -0.42 0.94
CA TYR A 31 1.87 -1.36 1.91
C TYR A 31 1.15 -1.28 3.28
N PRO A 32 0.78 -2.42 3.89
CA PRO A 32 0.86 -3.78 3.34
C PRO A 32 -0.21 -4.01 2.27
N PRO A 33 0.06 -4.85 1.26
CA PRO A 33 -0.92 -5.16 0.23
C PRO A 33 -2.20 -5.73 0.85
N ALA A 34 -3.33 -5.35 0.27
CA ALA A 34 -4.65 -5.75 0.74
C ALA A 34 -5.23 -6.87 -0.12
N ALA A 35 -5.79 -7.89 0.52
CA ALA A 35 -6.68 -8.83 -0.15
C ALA A 35 -8.07 -8.19 -0.27
N ARG A 36 -8.61 -8.17 -1.49
CA ARG A 36 -9.87 -7.48 -1.80
C ARG A 36 -11.04 -8.46 -1.99
N SER A 37 -12.24 -7.97 -1.72
CA SER A 37 -13.48 -8.70 -2.01
C SER A 37 -13.65 -8.88 -3.51
N THR A 38 -14.11 -10.04 -3.93
CA THR A 38 -14.51 -10.34 -5.31
C THR A 38 -16.03 -10.43 -5.46
N VAL A 39 -16.78 -10.12 -4.40
CA VAL A 39 -18.24 -10.19 -4.36
C VAL A 39 -18.81 -9.06 -3.51
N ASP A 40 -20.09 -8.76 -3.73
CA ASP A 40 -20.92 -7.97 -2.84
C ASP A 40 -21.65 -8.87 -1.83
N GLY A 41 -21.78 -8.41 -0.59
CA GLY A 41 -22.58 -9.12 0.41
C GLY A 41 -22.38 -8.61 1.84
N GLU A 42 -22.93 -9.35 2.80
CA GLU A 42 -22.75 -9.08 4.23
C GLU A 42 -21.66 -10.00 4.80
N VAL A 43 -20.64 -9.43 5.43
CA VAL A 43 -19.51 -10.19 5.98
C VAL A 43 -20.00 -11.14 7.07
N VAL A 44 -19.63 -12.40 6.98
CA VAL A 44 -19.97 -13.39 8.02
C VAL A 44 -18.79 -13.57 8.99
N ALA A 45 -19.10 -13.81 10.26
CA ALA A 45 -18.07 -14.04 11.29
C ALA A 45 -17.32 -15.36 11.06
N GLN A 46 -18.00 -16.36 10.52
CA GLN A 46 -17.42 -17.68 10.32
C GLN A 46 -16.38 -17.64 9.19
N GLY A 47 -15.15 -18.05 9.50
CA GLY A 47 -14.04 -18.08 8.55
C GLY A 47 -13.39 -16.73 8.28
N LEU A 48 -13.76 -15.67 9.01
CA LEU A 48 -13.00 -14.42 9.02
C LEU A 48 -11.67 -14.64 9.73
N VAL A 49 -10.56 -14.35 9.05
CA VAL A 49 -9.22 -14.49 9.64
C VAL A 49 -8.98 -13.47 10.73
N THR A 50 -8.04 -13.78 11.62
CA THR A 50 -7.62 -12.90 12.71
C THR A 50 -6.26 -12.26 12.40
N VAL A 51 -6.01 -11.12 13.04
CA VAL A 51 -4.69 -10.48 13.02
C VAL A 51 -3.63 -11.45 13.56
N GLY A 52 -2.49 -11.54 12.89
CA GLY A 52 -1.41 -12.47 13.21
C GLY A 52 -1.53 -13.85 12.56
N ALA A 53 -2.66 -14.16 11.90
CA ALA A 53 -2.81 -15.42 11.18
C ALA A 53 -1.82 -15.53 10.01
N ARG A 54 -1.24 -16.71 9.82
CA ARG A 54 -0.44 -17.03 8.62
C ARG A 54 -1.34 -17.55 7.51
N VAL A 55 -1.18 -17.02 6.32
CA VAL A 55 -1.96 -17.38 5.13
C VAL A 55 -1.04 -17.70 3.96
N LYS A 56 -1.48 -18.57 3.07
CA LYS A 56 -0.89 -18.84 1.76
C LYS A 56 -1.68 -18.10 0.68
N LYS A 57 -1.05 -17.86 -0.46
CA LYS A 57 -1.73 -17.32 -1.64
C LYS A 57 -2.91 -18.23 -2.00
N GLY A 58 -4.10 -17.63 -2.14
CA GLY A 58 -5.35 -18.31 -2.46
C GLY A 58 -6.19 -18.73 -1.24
N ASP A 59 -5.64 -18.68 -0.02
CA ASP A 59 -6.40 -19.02 1.19
C ASP A 59 -7.60 -18.08 1.36
N PRO A 60 -8.80 -18.57 1.71
CA PRO A 60 -9.93 -17.72 2.00
C PRO A 60 -9.66 -16.90 3.27
N VAL A 61 -9.86 -15.58 3.20
CA VAL A 61 -9.63 -14.67 4.34
C VAL A 61 -10.90 -14.05 4.86
N THR A 62 -11.96 -14.00 4.05
CA THR A 62 -13.26 -13.45 4.42
C THR A 62 -14.35 -14.13 3.61
N TYR A 63 -15.51 -14.29 4.22
CA TYR A 63 -16.72 -14.83 3.60
C TYR A 63 -17.83 -13.78 3.67
N ALA A 64 -18.73 -13.79 2.70
CA ALA A 64 -19.90 -12.91 2.68
C ALA A 64 -21.17 -13.70 2.33
N LYS A 65 -22.28 -13.26 2.90
CA LYS A 65 -23.62 -13.71 2.56
C LYS A 65 -24.19 -12.82 1.46
N GLY A 66 -24.43 -13.38 0.29
CA GLY A 66 -25.05 -12.69 -0.83
C GLY A 66 -26.54 -12.42 -0.60
N SER A 67 -27.14 -11.64 -1.51
CA SER A 67 -28.58 -11.33 -1.50
C SER A 67 -29.46 -12.58 -1.71
N ASP A 68 -28.92 -13.62 -2.35
CA ASP A 68 -29.54 -14.94 -2.51
C ASP A 68 -29.50 -15.80 -1.23
N GLY A 69 -28.91 -15.27 -0.16
CA GLY A 69 -28.77 -15.91 1.15
C GLY A 69 -27.62 -16.91 1.24
N LYS A 70 -26.87 -17.16 0.16
CA LYS A 70 -25.74 -18.10 0.17
C LYS A 70 -24.49 -17.44 0.72
N VAL A 71 -23.70 -18.23 1.45
CA VAL A 71 -22.38 -17.81 1.94
C VAL A 71 -21.32 -18.26 0.95
N VAL A 72 -20.52 -17.31 0.47
CA VAL A 72 -19.42 -17.55 -0.48
C VAL A 72 -18.13 -16.92 0.04
N VAL A 73 -16.99 -17.37 -0.51
CA VAL A 73 -15.70 -16.73 -0.23
C VAL A 73 -15.73 -15.33 -0.83
N ALA A 74 -15.58 -14.32 0.00
CA ALA A 74 -15.57 -12.93 -0.42
C ALA A 74 -14.18 -12.48 -0.84
N ALA A 75 -13.16 -12.81 -0.06
CA ALA A 75 -11.78 -12.43 -0.34
C ALA A 75 -10.83 -13.61 -0.13
N ARG A 76 -9.78 -13.67 -0.94
CA ARG A 76 -8.68 -14.63 -0.80
C ARG A 76 -7.37 -13.87 -0.63
N ALA A 77 -6.44 -14.45 0.12
CA ALA A 77 -5.10 -13.92 0.28
C ALA A 77 -4.40 -13.84 -1.09
N GLU A 78 -4.02 -12.64 -1.51
CA GLU A 78 -3.35 -12.42 -2.81
C GLU A 78 -1.87 -12.85 -2.77
N HIS A 79 -1.29 -12.90 -1.57
CA HIS A 79 0.08 -13.34 -1.31
C HIS A 79 0.16 -14.19 -0.02
N ALA A 80 1.21 -15.00 0.10
CA ALA A 80 1.52 -15.67 1.35
C ALA A 80 2.14 -14.69 2.36
N GLY A 81 1.79 -14.81 3.64
CA GLY A 81 2.28 -13.89 4.65
C GLY A 81 1.55 -13.96 5.98
N THR A 82 1.60 -12.85 6.72
CA THR A 82 0.93 -12.68 8.01
C THR A 82 -0.12 -11.59 7.92
N VAL A 83 -1.34 -11.87 8.36
CA VAL A 83 -2.44 -10.88 8.42
C VAL A 83 -2.04 -9.77 9.39
N ALA A 84 -1.91 -8.55 8.88
CA ALA A 84 -1.52 -7.39 9.66
C ALA A 84 -2.75 -6.67 10.25
N GLN A 85 -3.83 -6.56 9.47
CA GLN A 85 -5.06 -5.90 9.88
C GLN A 85 -6.27 -6.56 9.22
N VAL A 86 -7.40 -6.56 9.93
CA VAL A 86 -8.70 -6.93 9.41
C VAL A 86 -9.52 -5.64 9.28
N LEU A 87 -9.91 -5.30 8.05
CA LEU A 87 -10.54 -4.02 7.70
C LEU A 87 -12.08 -4.10 7.65
N VAL A 88 -12.62 -5.29 7.80
CA VAL A 88 -14.05 -5.58 7.75
C VAL A 88 -14.54 -6.14 9.07
N LYS A 89 -15.85 -6.01 9.31
CA LYS A 89 -16.50 -6.51 10.52
C LYS A 89 -17.68 -7.40 10.14
N PRO A 90 -17.93 -8.49 10.89
CA PRO A 90 -19.13 -9.29 10.69
C PRO A 90 -20.41 -8.45 10.78
N GLY A 91 -21.40 -8.77 9.94
CA GLY A 91 -22.67 -8.06 9.84
C GLY A 91 -22.62 -6.76 9.02
N VAL A 92 -21.45 -6.38 8.51
CA VAL A 92 -21.28 -5.17 7.68
C VAL A 92 -21.24 -5.55 6.20
N LYS A 93 -21.83 -4.69 5.36
CA LYS A 93 -21.73 -4.85 3.90
C LYS A 93 -20.31 -4.65 3.40
N ILE A 94 -19.89 -5.53 2.50
CA ILE A 94 -18.66 -5.44 1.72
C ILE A 94 -19.03 -5.41 0.24
N GLU A 95 -18.29 -4.60 -0.52
CA GLU A 95 -18.47 -4.42 -1.96
C GLU A 95 -17.27 -5.04 -2.69
N GLU A 96 -17.47 -5.45 -3.94
CA GLU A 96 -16.39 -5.89 -4.81
C GLU A 96 -15.27 -4.84 -4.89
N GLY A 97 -14.01 -5.30 -4.84
CA GLY A 97 -12.82 -4.45 -4.82
C GLY A 97 -12.49 -3.83 -3.46
N ARG A 98 -13.41 -3.88 -2.47
CA ARG A 98 -13.16 -3.37 -1.13
C ARG A 98 -12.12 -4.24 -0.40
N ALA A 99 -11.14 -3.58 0.21
CA ALA A 99 -10.11 -4.26 1.00
C ALA A 99 -10.73 -4.95 2.22
N ALA A 100 -10.45 -6.26 2.38
CA ALA A 100 -10.94 -7.05 3.50
C ALA A 100 -9.90 -7.18 4.61
N VAL A 101 -8.64 -7.44 4.24
CA VAL A 101 -7.50 -7.56 5.17
C VAL A 101 -6.24 -7.03 4.50
N THR A 102 -5.27 -6.56 5.29
CA THR A 102 -3.90 -6.29 4.81
C THR A 102 -2.96 -7.40 5.26
N ILE A 103 -2.06 -7.84 4.39
CA ILE A 103 -1.13 -8.94 4.65
C ILE A 103 0.30 -8.42 4.50
N ILE A 104 1.12 -8.62 5.53
CA ILE A 104 2.58 -8.47 5.41
C ILE A 104 3.09 -9.69 4.65
N PRO A 105 3.57 -9.54 3.40
CA PRO A 105 3.92 -10.68 2.59
C PRO A 105 5.25 -11.28 3.05
N GLY A 106 5.36 -12.60 2.97
CA GLY A 106 6.62 -13.31 3.23
C GLY A 106 7.65 -13.10 2.12
N ASP A 107 7.20 -13.15 0.87
CA ASP A 107 7.98 -12.69 -0.29
C ASP A 107 7.68 -11.22 -0.56
N LYS A 108 8.71 -10.38 -0.44
CA LYS A 108 8.57 -8.94 -0.52
C LYS A 108 8.82 -8.39 -1.93
N THR A 109 9.00 -9.24 -2.94
CA THR A 109 9.32 -8.83 -4.31
C THR A 109 8.27 -7.87 -4.89
N GLU A 110 7.00 -8.22 -4.80
CA GLU A 110 5.91 -7.39 -5.31
C GLU A 110 5.73 -6.11 -4.48
N ALA A 111 5.84 -6.21 -3.15
CA ALA A 111 5.81 -5.03 -2.28
C ALA A 111 6.91 -4.02 -2.65
N ARG A 112 8.11 -4.49 -2.98
CA ARG A 112 9.22 -3.65 -3.45
C ARG A 112 8.89 -2.95 -4.77
N GLN A 113 8.32 -3.68 -5.74
CA GLN A 113 7.89 -3.11 -7.03
C GLN A 113 6.80 -2.04 -6.87
N ASN A 114 5.83 -2.29 -5.99
CA ASN A 114 4.76 -1.34 -5.70
C ASN A 114 5.31 -0.05 -5.07
N LEU A 115 6.25 -0.17 -4.12
CA LEU A 115 6.88 0.99 -3.47
C LEU A 115 7.78 1.77 -4.43
N GLU A 116 8.49 1.09 -5.34
CA GLU A 116 9.25 1.75 -6.40
C GLU A 116 8.32 2.55 -7.32
N THR A 117 7.19 1.96 -7.72
CA THR A 117 6.16 2.62 -8.54
C THR A 117 5.55 3.82 -7.81
N GLU A 118 5.25 3.66 -6.52
CA GLU A 118 4.72 4.73 -5.67
C GLU A 118 5.69 5.91 -5.58
N GLY A 119 6.98 5.63 -5.34
CA GLY A 119 8.02 6.67 -5.32
C GLY A 119 8.26 7.31 -6.69
N LEU A 120 8.14 6.57 -7.79
CA LEU A 120 8.19 7.09 -9.16
C LEU A 120 7.06 8.09 -9.42
N LEU A 121 5.81 7.69 -9.14
CA LEU A 121 4.64 8.54 -9.34
C LEU A 121 4.70 9.81 -8.49
N ALA A 122 5.07 9.67 -7.21
CA ALA A 122 5.28 10.81 -6.32
C ALA A 122 6.36 11.77 -6.86
N SER A 123 7.50 11.22 -7.29
CA SER A 123 8.61 12.02 -7.84
C SER A 123 8.21 12.75 -9.12
N GLN A 124 7.56 12.07 -10.07
CA GLN A 124 7.10 12.67 -11.32
C GLN A 124 6.13 13.82 -11.07
N ALA A 125 5.18 13.62 -10.16
CA ALA A 125 4.17 14.61 -9.90
C ALA A 125 4.72 15.81 -9.10
N ILE A 126 5.67 15.62 -8.19
CA ILE A 126 6.41 16.73 -7.55
C ILE A 126 7.22 17.52 -8.59
N LEU A 127 8.01 16.82 -9.42
CA LEU A 127 8.83 17.47 -10.45
C LEU A 127 7.99 18.20 -11.50
N GLY A 128 6.79 17.71 -11.80
CA GLY A 128 5.83 18.39 -12.67
C GLY A 128 5.32 19.72 -12.12
N GLN A 129 5.33 19.91 -10.79
CA GLN A 129 4.83 21.12 -10.14
C GLN A 129 5.95 22.09 -9.73
N LEU A 130 7.12 21.58 -9.34
CA LEU A 130 8.24 22.38 -8.85
C LEU A 130 9.34 22.52 -9.91
N ASN A 131 9.18 23.50 -10.81
CA ASN A 131 10.08 23.68 -11.97
C ASN A 131 11.54 23.96 -11.60
N SER A 132 11.81 24.54 -10.42
CA SER A 132 13.17 24.81 -9.92
C SER A 132 13.86 23.57 -9.35
N ILE A 133 13.16 22.44 -9.20
CA ILE A 133 13.67 21.21 -8.58
C ILE A 133 14.06 20.21 -9.67
N ASN A 134 15.22 19.58 -9.50
CA ASN A 134 15.75 18.56 -10.40
C ASN A 134 15.79 17.16 -9.81
N THR A 135 15.78 17.04 -8.48
CA THR A 135 15.84 15.75 -7.78
C THR A 135 14.84 15.71 -6.64
N VAL A 136 14.14 14.58 -6.52
CA VAL A 136 13.24 14.27 -5.40
C VAL A 136 13.76 13.02 -4.70
N THR A 137 13.97 13.11 -3.38
CA THR A 137 14.24 11.97 -2.51
C THR A 137 12.99 11.66 -1.71
N SER A 138 12.37 10.52 -1.98
CA SER A 138 11.16 10.05 -1.32
C SER A 138 11.49 8.99 -0.28
N LYS A 139 11.22 9.26 1.00
CA LYS A 139 11.24 8.27 2.07
C LYS A 139 9.82 7.74 2.28
N ILE A 140 9.61 6.48 1.94
CA ILE A 140 8.32 5.81 2.05
C ILE A 140 8.31 5.02 3.36
N ILE A 141 7.30 5.26 4.20
CA ILE A 141 7.18 4.67 5.53
C ILE A 141 5.88 3.86 5.68
N TYR A 142 5.86 2.94 6.65
CA TYR A 142 4.63 2.31 7.15
C TYR A 142 4.73 2.18 8.68
N ASN A 143 3.72 2.67 9.41
CA ASN A 143 3.72 2.71 10.88
C ASN A 143 5.04 3.27 11.45
N SER A 144 5.49 4.40 10.90
CA SER A 144 6.77 5.06 11.26
C SER A 144 8.05 4.28 10.93
N VAL A 145 7.96 3.09 10.34
CA VAL A 145 9.11 2.31 9.87
C VAL A 145 9.43 2.69 8.44
N THR A 146 10.69 3.04 8.14
CA THR A 146 11.12 3.27 6.76
C THR A 146 11.14 1.97 5.99
N LEU A 147 10.45 1.95 4.85
CA LEU A 147 10.34 0.83 3.94
C LEU A 147 11.35 0.97 2.79
N ALA A 148 11.32 2.11 2.11
CA ALA A 148 12.15 2.39 0.95
C ALA A 148 12.54 3.86 0.87
N THR A 149 13.68 4.12 0.23
CA THR A 149 14.09 5.44 -0.24
C THR A 149 14.13 5.40 -1.76
N VAL A 150 13.38 6.29 -2.41
CA VAL A 150 13.28 6.36 -3.88
C VAL A 150 13.77 7.72 -4.35
N VAL A 151 14.73 7.73 -5.29
CA VAL A 151 15.27 8.95 -5.86
C VAL A 151 14.80 9.09 -7.31
N GLY A 152 14.01 10.14 -7.57
CA GLY A 152 13.58 10.53 -8.90
C GLY A 152 14.28 11.78 -9.38
N LYS A 153 14.60 11.84 -10.67
CA LYS A 153 15.27 12.97 -11.31
C LYS A 153 14.49 13.49 -12.50
N ARG A 154 14.51 14.81 -12.71
CA ARG A 154 13.85 15.45 -13.84
C ARG A 154 14.36 14.87 -15.17
N GLY A 155 13.43 14.55 -16.06
CA GLY A 155 13.73 13.97 -17.38
C GLY A 155 14.07 12.48 -17.36
N GLN A 156 14.20 11.83 -16.20
CA GLN A 156 14.39 10.38 -16.12
C GLN A 156 13.06 9.64 -16.05
N LYS A 157 12.96 8.53 -16.80
CA LYS A 157 11.76 7.68 -16.82
C LYS A 157 11.70 6.71 -15.63
N ASN A 158 12.86 6.39 -15.07
CA ASN A 158 13.01 5.42 -13.97
C ASN A 158 13.51 6.14 -12.72
N VAL A 159 13.35 5.49 -11.57
CA VAL A 159 13.87 5.93 -10.27
C VAL A 159 14.98 4.99 -9.79
N ALA A 160 15.78 5.46 -8.83
CA ALA A 160 16.65 4.59 -8.04
C ALA A 160 15.98 4.28 -6.69
N ALA A 161 15.61 3.03 -6.45
CA ALA A 161 15.01 2.58 -5.19
C ALA A 161 16.04 1.84 -4.32
N THR A 162 16.05 2.16 -3.03
CA THR A 162 16.82 1.45 -1.99
C THR A 162 15.85 0.93 -0.94
N PHE A 163 15.81 -0.39 -0.71
CA PHE A 163 14.92 -1.03 0.25
C PHE A 163 15.62 -1.21 1.61
N HIS A 164 14.91 -0.84 2.68
CA HIS A 164 15.41 -0.93 4.04
C HIS A 164 15.26 -2.35 4.61
N GLU A 165 15.96 -2.69 5.70
CA GLU A 165 15.92 -4.03 6.35
C GLU A 165 14.51 -4.53 6.66
N SER A 166 13.60 -3.61 7.01
CA SER A 166 12.17 -3.88 7.20
C SER A 166 11.53 -4.57 5.99
N LEU A 167 12.08 -4.32 4.80
CA LEU A 167 11.68 -4.90 3.52
C LEU A 167 12.68 -5.84 2.87
N LYS A 168 13.82 -6.16 3.52
CA LYS A 168 14.74 -7.18 3.01
C LYS A 168 14.23 -8.59 3.23
#